data_AF-A0ABD5DE68-F1
#
_entry.id   AF-A0ABD5DE68-F1
#
_cell.length_a   1.000
_cell.length_b   1.000
_cell.length_c   1.000
_cell.angle_alpha   90.00
_cell.angle_beta   90.00
_cell.angle_gamma   90.00
#
_symmetry.space_group_name_H-M   'P 1'
#
loop_
_entity.id
_entity.type
_entity.pdbx_description
1 polymer ?
#
loop_
_entity_poly.entity_id
_entity_poly.type
_entity_poly.pdbx_seq_one_letter_code
_entity_poly.pdbx_strand_id
1 'polypeptide(L)'
;FVHSIGFAPADQLDGDYVDVVTRDGFKIAHDISAYSFVAMAKACRGMLNPGSALLTLSYLGAERAIPNYNVMGLAKASLEANVRYMANAMGPE
;
A
#
# COMPACT_ATOMS: atom_id res chain seq x y z
N PHE A 1 -9.37 11.41 3.36
CA PHE A 1 -8.19 11.93 2.62
C PHE A 1 -7.94 11.06 1.40
N VAL A 2 -7.07 11.50 0.47
CA VAL A 2 -6.62 10.71 -0.68
C VAL A 2 -5.16 10.31 -0.46
N HIS A 3 -4.90 9.00 -0.39
CA HIS A 3 -3.58 8.41 -0.30
C HIS A 3 -3.06 8.07 -1.70
N SER A 4 -2.24 8.96 -2.26
CA SER A 4 -1.58 8.78 -3.56
C SER A 4 -0.07 8.65 -3.37
N ILE A 5 0.34 7.77 -2.44
CA ILE A 5 1.73 7.54 -2.06
C ILE A 5 2.13 6.11 -2.47
N GLY A 6 3.35 5.98 -2.98
CA GLY A 6 3.98 4.71 -3.28
C GLY A 6 5.49 4.90 -3.42
N PHE A 7 6.25 3.99 -2.86
CA PHE A 7 7.70 3.98 -2.94
C PHE A 7 8.24 2.56 -2.77
N ALA A 8 9.25 2.24 -3.57
CA ALA A 8 10.19 1.17 -3.33
C ALA A 8 11.58 1.65 -3.79
N PRO A 9 12.67 1.16 -3.18
CA PRO A 9 14.01 1.41 -3.69
C PRO A 9 14.14 0.95 -5.15
N ALA A 10 14.87 1.72 -5.98
CA ALA A 10 14.89 1.54 -7.44
C ALA A 10 15.46 0.18 -7.86
N ASP A 11 16.44 -0.33 -7.11
CA ASP A 11 17.04 -1.66 -7.28
C ASP A 11 16.04 -2.81 -7.06
N GLN A 12 14.88 -2.55 -6.47
CA GLN A 12 13.85 -3.56 -6.23
C GLN A 12 12.84 -3.69 -7.39
N LEU A 13 12.96 -2.82 -8.41
CA LEU A 13 12.02 -2.74 -9.54
C LEU A 13 12.61 -3.22 -10.86
N ASP A 14 13.93 -3.16 -11.01
CA ASP A 14 14.61 -3.53 -12.25
C ASP A 14 15.15 -4.96 -12.16
N GLY A 15 14.93 -5.78 -13.20
CA GLY A 15 15.38 -7.18 -13.24
C GLY A 15 14.40 -8.21 -12.69
N ASP A 16 14.87 -9.46 -12.57
CA ASP A 16 14.06 -10.56 -12.07
C ASP A 16 13.73 -10.39 -10.58
N TYR A 17 12.45 -10.57 -10.23
CA TYR A 17 11.96 -10.36 -8.87
C TYR A 17 12.74 -11.17 -7.81
N VAL A 18 13.06 -12.44 -8.08
CA VAL A 18 13.71 -13.32 -7.11
C VAL A 18 15.16 -12.90 -6.87
N ASP A 19 15.82 -12.38 -7.92
CA ASP A 19 17.21 -11.95 -7.85
C ASP A 19 17.38 -10.61 -7.13
N VAL A 20 16.43 -9.68 -7.34
CA VAL A 20 16.60 -8.30 -6.87
C VAL A 20 15.89 -7.98 -5.55
N VAL A 21 14.95 -8.82 -5.12
CA VAL A 21 14.22 -8.59 -3.87
C VAL A 21 15.14 -8.76 -2.65
N THR A 22 15.15 -7.75 -1.78
CA THR A 22 15.83 -7.80 -0.49
C THR A 22 14.84 -7.70 0.64
N ARG A 23 15.20 -8.24 1.81
CA ARG A 23 14.36 -8.14 3.03
C ARG A 23 14.07 -6.69 3.39
N ASP A 24 15.06 -5.81 3.28
CA ASP A 24 14.90 -4.42 3.67
C ASP A 24 14.16 -3.61 2.60
N GLY A 25 14.41 -3.87 1.31
CA GLY A 25 13.61 -3.31 0.21
C GLY A 25 12.13 -3.69 0.32
N PHE A 26 11.84 -4.95 0.67
CA PHE A 26 10.48 -5.42 0.92
C PHE A 26 9.80 -4.69 2.08
N LYS A 27 10.50 -4.52 3.21
CA LYS A 27 9.99 -3.77 4.37
C LYS A 27 9.67 -2.32 3.99
N ILE A 28 10.62 -1.64 3.33
CA ILE A 28 10.45 -0.24 2.90
C ILE A 28 9.24 -0.11 1.96
N ALA A 29 9.12 -1.00 0.98
CA ALA A 29 8.02 -0.99 0.03
C ALA A 29 6.66 -1.14 0.73
N HIS A 30 6.54 -2.07 1.68
CA HIS A 30 5.29 -2.28 2.42
C HIS A 30 4.99 -1.17 3.43
N ASP A 31 6.03 -0.65 4.10
CA ASP A 31 5.89 0.43 5.07
C ASP A 31 5.31 1.69 4.40
N ILE A 32 5.93 2.13 3.30
CA ILE A 32 5.55 3.37 2.62
C ILE A 32 4.32 3.18 1.72
N SER A 33 4.17 2.03 1.06
CA SER A 33 3.12 1.86 0.04
C SER A 33 1.84 1.19 0.54
N ALA A 34 1.85 0.60 1.74
CA ALA A 34 0.68 -0.07 2.32
C ALA A 34 0.37 0.36 3.76
N TYR A 35 1.35 0.30 4.67
CA TYR A 35 1.13 0.60 6.09
C TYR A 35 0.81 2.08 6.33
N SER A 36 1.47 2.98 5.60
CA SER A 36 1.21 4.43 5.63
C SER A 36 -0.27 4.80 5.50
N PHE A 37 -1.07 4.05 4.71
CA PHE A 37 -2.51 4.30 4.56
C PHE A 37 -3.27 4.18 5.88
N VAL A 38 -3.02 3.11 6.65
CA VAL A 38 -3.65 2.94 7.97
C VAL A 38 -3.02 3.87 9.01
N ALA A 39 -1.73 4.18 8.89
CA ALA A 39 -1.06 5.14 9.78
C ALA A 39 -1.69 6.53 9.66
N MET A 40 -1.97 7.00 8.43
CA MET A 40 -2.69 8.25 8.20
C MET A 40 -4.11 8.22 8.77
N ALA A 41 -4.84 7.12 8.59
CA ALA A 41 -6.18 6.98 9.16
C ALA A 41 -6.17 7.03 10.69
N LYS A 42 -5.20 6.38 11.34
CA LYS A 42 -5.01 6.46 12.80
C LYS A 42 -4.75 7.89 13.25
N ALA A 43 -3.86 8.61 12.56
CA ALA A 43 -3.51 9.99 12.90
C ALA A 43 -4.66 10.98 12.69
N CYS A 44 -5.45 10.80 11.62
CA CYS A 44 -6.54 11.71 11.27
C CYS A 44 -7.89 11.30 11.87
N ARG A 45 -7.99 10.19 12.62
CA ARG A 45 -9.27 9.60 13.06
C ARG A 45 -10.20 10.59 13.74
N GLY A 46 -9.68 11.40 14.66
CA GLY A 46 -10.46 12.42 15.39
C GLY A 46 -10.88 13.63 14.56
N MET A 47 -10.39 13.76 13.32
CA MET A 47 -10.69 14.87 12.40
C MET A 47 -11.64 14.44 11.27
N LEU A 48 -12.02 13.16 11.21
CA LEU A 48 -12.91 12.63 10.19
C LEU A 48 -14.36 13.02 10.49
N ASN A 49 -15.02 13.61 9.50
CA ASN A 49 -16.45 13.88 9.58
C ASN A 49 -17.26 12.58 9.47
N PRO A 50 -18.47 12.52 10.04
CA PRO A 50 -19.42 11.43 9.80
C PRO A 50 -19.65 11.23 8.29
N GLY A 51 -19.61 9.98 7.83
CA GLY A 51 -19.77 9.64 6.41
C GLY A 51 -18.61 10.07 5.50
N SER A 52 -17.43 10.37 6.07
CA SER A 52 -16.24 10.69 5.28
C SER A 52 -15.70 9.47 4.51
N ALA A 53 -14.90 9.75 3.48
CA ALA A 53 -14.27 8.73 2.64
C ALA A 53 -12.75 8.78 2.72
N LEU A 54 -12.15 7.60 2.79
CA LEU A 54 -10.71 7.39 2.63
C LEU A 54 -10.47 6.65 1.31
N LEU A 55 -9.62 7.22 0.47
CA LEU A 55 -9.30 6.68 -0.86
C LEU A 55 -7.80 6.44 -0.97
N THR A 56 -7.40 5.37 -1.67
CA THR A 56 -6.00 5.10 -2.01
C THR A 56 -5.88 4.68 -3.46
N LEU A 57 -4.68 4.80 -4.04
CA LEU A 57 -4.38 4.33 -5.40
C LEU A 57 -3.60 3.02 -5.38
N SER A 58 -4.12 2.04 -6.11
CA SER A 58 -3.45 0.75 -6.39
C SER A 58 -3.14 0.62 -7.89
N TYR A 59 -2.62 -0.54 -8.30
CA TYR A 59 -2.27 -0.85 -9.67
C TYR A 59 -2.47 -2.34 -9.96
N LEU A 60 -2.74 -2.70 -11.22
CA LEU A 60 -2.98 -4.08 -11.69
C LEU A 60 -1.90 -5.08 -11.28
N GLY A 61 -0.67 -4.60 -11.04
CA GLY A 61 0.43 -5.41 -10.51
C GLY A 61 0.17 -6.06 -9.14
N ALA A 62 -0.88 -5.64 -8.43
CA ALA A 62 -1.37 -6.30 -7.21
C ALA A 62 -2.09 -7.63 -7.48
N GLU A 63 -2.73 -7.75 -8.65
CA GLU A 63 -3.53 -8.92 -9.02
C GLU A 63 -2.79 -9.87 -9.96
N ARG A 64 -1.80 -9.36 -10.71
CA ARG A 64 -1.07 -10.10 -11.74
C ARG A 64 0.40 -9.72 -11.72
N ALA A 65 1.27 -10.68 -12.00
CA ALA A 65 2.70 -10.40 -12.18
C ALA A 65 2.90 -9.52 -13.43
N ILE A 66 3.41 -8.31 -13.23
CA ILE A 66 3.75 -7.36 -14.30
C ILE A 66 5.27 -7.15 -14.30
N PRO A 67 5.94 -7.27 -15.46
CA PRO A 67 7.39 -7.03 -15.56
C PRO A 67 7.80 -5.69 -14.96
N ASN A 68 8.90 -5.68 -14.21
CA ASN A 68 9.50 -4.52 -13.55
C ASN A 68 8.60 -3.84 -12.49
N TYR A 69 7.49 -4.47 -12.09
CA TYR A 69 6.68 -4.01 -10.96
C TYR A 69 7.07 -4.73 -9.66
N ASN A 70 7.60 -5.95 -9.75
CA ASN A 70 8.33 -6.67 -8.71
C ASN A 70 7.73 -6.51 -7.30
N VAL A 71 8.52 -6.02 -6.34
CA VAL A 71 8.10 -5.88 -4.94
C VAL A 71 6.92 -4.92 -4.74
N MET A 72 6.73 -3.95 -5.64
CA MET A 72 5.59 -3.04 -5.59
C MET A 72 4.26 -3.75 -5.84
N GLY A 73 4.26 -4.85 -6.62
CA GLY A 73 3.06 -5.68 -6.79
C GLY A 73 2.57 -6.23 -5.46
N LEU A 74 3.48 -6.79 -4.68
CA LEU A 74 3.18 -7.35 -3.36
C LEU A 74 2.76 -6.25 -2.37
N ALA A 75 3.43 -5.11 -2.37
CA ALA A 75 3.06 -3.97 -1.53
C ALA A 75 1.66 -3.43 -1.88
N LYS A 76 1.28 -3.40 -3.16
CA LYS A 76 -0.06 -2.99 -3.59
C LYS A 76 -1.14 -4.04 -3.28
N ALA A 77 -0.83 -5.33 -3.39
CA ALA A 77 -1.73 -6.38 -2.91
C ALA A 77 -1.98 -6.26 -1.39
N SER A 78 -0.92 -5.96 -0.62
CA SER A 78 -1.03 -5.65 0.81
C SER A 78 -1.87 -4.39 1.06
N LEU A 79 -1.72 -3.33 0.26
CA LEU A 79 -2.53 -2.11 0.36
C LEU A 79 -4.01 -2.40 0.12
N GLU A 80 -4.35 -3.19 -0.89
CA GLU A 80 -5.75 -3.55 -1.19
C GLU A 80 -6.38 -4.41 -0.09
N ALA A 81 -5.60 -5.33 0.49
CA ALA A 81 -6.04 -6.03 1.71
C ALA A 81 -6.27 -5.03 2.86
N ASN A 82 -5.34 -4.09 3.06
CA ASN A 82 -5.45 -3.06 4.09
C ASN A 82 -6.74 -2.22 3.93
N VAL A 83 -7.12 -1.85 2.70
CA VAL A 83 -8.40 -1.16 2.41
C VAL A 83 -9.60 -1.95 2.94
N ARG A 84 -9.66 -3.26 2.70
CA ARG A 84 -10.77 -4.11 3.17
C ARG A 84 -10.84 -4.18 4.69
N TYR A 85 -9.69 -4.37 5.34
CA TYR A 85 -9.62 -4.41 6.81
C TYR A 85 -9.97 -3.06 7.43
N MET A 86 -9.51 -1.96 6.85
CA MET A 86 -9.84 -0.61 7.32
C MET A 86 -11.32 -0.28 7.12
N ALA A 87 -11.92 -0.65 5.99
CA ALA A 87 -13.34 -0.45 5.76
C ALA A 87 -14.19 -1.16 6.82
N ASN A 88 -13.83 -2.40 7.19
CA ASN A 88 -14.50 -3.12 8.27
C ASN A 88 -14.26 -2.47 9.65
N ALA A 89 -13.04 -2.01 9.92
CA ALA A 89 -12.68 -1.45 11.23
C ALA A 89 -13.24 -0.04 11.48
N MET A 90 -13.40 0.76 10.42
CA MET A 90 -13.81 2.17 10.51
C MET A 90 -15.23 2.42 10.02
N GLY A 91 -15.86 1.45 9.34
CA GLY A 91 -17.22 1.59 8.82
C GLY A 91 -18.31 1.79 9.90
N PRO A 92 -18.21 1.18 11.10
CA PRO A 92 -19.18 1.41 12.17
C PRO A 92 -19.08 2.77 12.90
N GLU A 93 -18.07 3.57 12.59
CA GLU A 93 -17.83 4.90 13.19
C GLU A 93 -18.63 6.00 12.48
#